data_AF-A0A0K2JNZ1-F1
#
_entry.id   AF-A0A0K2JNZ1-F1
#
_cell.length_a   1.000
_cell.length_b   1.000
_cell.length_c   1.000
_cell.angle_alpha   90.00
_cell.angle_beta   90.00
_cell.angle_gamma   90.00
#
_symmetry.space_group_name_H-M   'P 1'
#
loop_
_entity.id
_entity.type
_entity.pdbx_description
1 polymer ?
#
loop_
_entity_poly.entity_id
_entity_poly.type
_entity_poly.pdbx_seq_one_letter_code
_entity_poly.pdbx_strand_id
1 'polypeptide(L)' 'MKKSVRLYHMIEYCNENRTFKLNDLMSEFNISRSTALRDIKEIEALGVPLYSNTGKNGGYTTIGKRN' A
#
# COMPACT_ATOMS: atom_id res chain seq x y z
N MET A 1 -9.60 -10.88 -7.93
CA MET A 1 -8.15 -10.92 -8.22
C MET A 1 -7.46 -11.96 -7.33
N LYS A 2 -6.53 -12.77 -7.85
CA LYS A 2 -5.71 -13.67 -7.01
C LYS A 2 -4.82 -12.85 -6.07
N LYS A 3 -4.58 -13.32 -4.85
CA LYS A 3 -3.82 -12.58 -3.83
C LYS A 3 -2.41 -12.20 -4.31
N SER A 4 -1.66 -13.14 -4.88
CA SER A 4 -0.29 -12.89 -5.37
C SER A 4 -0.22 -11.78 -6.41
N VAL A 5 -1.15 -11.78 -7.37
CA VAL A 5 -1.27 -10.74 -8.39
C VAL A 5 -1.60 -9.38 -7.76
N ARG A 6 -2.49 -9.37 -6.76
CA ARG A 6 -2.82 -8.14 -6.04
C ARG A 6 -1.63 -7.56 -5.28
N LEU A 7 -0.88 -8.40 -4.56
CA LEU A 7 0.32 -7.95 -3.84
C LEU A 7 1.35 -7.36 -4.78
N TYR A 8 1.59 -7.99 -5.94
CA TYR A 8 2.48 -7.45 -6.97
C TYR A 8 2.07 -6.04 -7.40
N HIS A 9 0.79 -5.86 -7.78
CA HIS A 9 0.30 -4.54 -8.18
C HIS A 9 0.25 -3.53 -7.04
N MET A 10 0.07 -3.96 -5.79
CA MET A 10 0.19 -3.06 -4.64
C MET A 10 1.62 -2.57 -4.43
N ILE A 11 2.63 -3.40 -4.67
CA ILE A 11 4.04 -2.98 -4.65
C ILE A 11 4.30 -1.95 -5.75
N GLU A 12 3.82 -2.21 -6.97
CA GLU A 12 3.91 -1.29 -8.11
C GLU A 12 3.23 0.05 -7.80
N TYR A 13 1.99 0.02 -7.31
CA TYR A 13 1.25 1.21 -6.87
C TYR A 13 2.02 2.03 -5.84
N CYS A 14 2.65 1.37 -4.86
CA CYS A 14 3.47 2.02 -3.81
C CYS A 14 4.74 2.69 -4.37
N ASN A 15 5.31 2.17 -5.46
CA ASN A 15 6.47 2.75 -6.13
C ASN A 15 6.09 3.98 -6.97
N GLU A 16 4.89 3.97 -7.56
CA GLU A 16 4.38 5.08 -8.35
C GLU A 16 3.86 6.22 -7.48
N ASN A 17 3.17 5.87 -6.38
CA ASN A 17 2.51 6.79 -5.46
C ASN A 17 3.29 6.88 -4.14
N ARG A 18 4.13 7.91 -4.01
CA ARG A 18 4.93 8.13 -2.79
C ARG A 18 4.10 8.34 -1.53
N THR A 19 2.89 8.87 -1.66
CA THR A 19 1.98 9.15 -0.55
C THR A 19 0.58 8.74 -0.95
N PHE A 20 -0.08 7.92 -0.13
CA PHE A 20 -1.44 7.45 -0.39
C PHE A 20 -2.18 7.17 0.93
N LYS A 21 -3.50 7.11 0.88
CA LYS A 21 -4.35 6.71 1.99
C LYS A 21 -4.78 5.26 1.83
N LEU A 22 -5.17 4.64 2.94
CA LEU A 22 -5.73 3.28 2.93
C LEU A 22 -6.94 3.17 1.99
N ASN A 23 -7.77 4.22 1.94
CA ASN A 23 -8.95 4.26 1.09
C ASN A 23 -8.61 4.23 -0.40
N ASP A 24 -7.43 4.74 -0.80
CA ASP A 24 -7.00 4.73 -2.19
C ASP A 24 -6.74 3.29 -2.62
N LEU A 25 -6.05 2.49 -1.79
CA LEU A 25 -5.86 1.05 -2.01
C LEU A 25 -7.18 0.27 -2.00
N MET A 26 -8.10 0.62 -1.10
CA MET A 26 -9.42 -0.02 -1.06
C MET A 26 -10.19 0.20 -2.36
N SER A 27 -10.17 1.41 -2.89
CA SER A 27 -10.83 1.77 -4.14
C SER A 27 -10.14 1.14 -5.35
N GLU A 28 -8.81 1.29 -5.45
CA GLU A 28 -7.99 0.80 -6.56
C GLU A 28 -8.11 -0.72 -6.74
N PHE A 29 -8.02 -1.47 -5.64
CA PHE A 29 -8.03 -2.93 -5.68
C PHE A 29 -9.41 -3.55 -5.43
N ASN A 30 -10.43 -2.71 -5.20
CA ASN A 30 -11.78 -3.12 -4.81
C ASN A 30 -11.76 -4.13 -3.64
N ILE A 31 -11.10 -3.75 -2.55
CA ILE A 31 -10.92 -4.60 -1.36
C ILE A 31 -11.42 -3.92 -0.09
N SER A 32 -11.81 -4.74 0.88
CA SER A 32 -12.20 -4.25 2.20
C SER A 32 -11.01 -3.63 2.94
N ARG A 33 -11.32 -2.75 3.90
CA ARG A 33 -10.32 -2.13 4.80
C ARG A 33 -9.41 -3.16 5.48
N SER A 34 -9.97 -4.24 6.00
CA SER A 34 -9.19 -5.30 6.68
C SER A 34 -8.28 -6.05 5.72
N THR A 35 -8.68 -6.19 4.45
CA THR A 35 -7.84 -6.78 3.41
C THR A 35 -6.70 -5.86 3.04
N ALA A 36 -6.97 -4.56 2.81
CA ALA A 36 -5.94 -3.58 2.52
C ALA A 36 -4.88 -3.51 3.64
N LEU A 37 -5.30 -3.51 4.91
CA LEU A 37 -4.37 -3.51 6.05
C LEU A 37 -3.51 -4.77 6.12
N ARG A 38 -4.05 -5.94 5.81
CA ARG A 38 -3.27 -7.19 5.77
C ARG A 38 -2.27 -7.17 4.62
N ASP A 39 -2.73 -6.77 3.44
CA ASP A 39 -1.89 -6.74 2.26
C ASP A 39 -0.74 -5.71 2.42
N ILE A 40 -0.97 -4.58 3.08
CA ILE A 40 0.09 -3.62 3.48
C ILE A 40 1.16 -4.28 4.35
N LYS A 41 0.75 -5.01 5.39
CA LYS A 41 1.70 -5.71 6.27
C LYS A 41 2.50 -6.78 5.51
N GLU A 42 1.88 -7.42 4.53
CA GLU A 42 2.55 -8.41 3.70
C GLU A 42 3.58 -7.79 2.77
N ILE A 43 3.25 -6.68 2.10
CA ILE A 43 4.23 -6.00 1.24
C ILE A 43 5.35 -5.34 2.05
N GLU A 44 5.08 -4.85 3.27
CA GLU A 44 6.12 -4.45 4.23
C GLU A 44 7.06 -5.60 4.56
N ALA A 45 6.52 -6.79 4.86
CA ALA A 45 7.31 -7.98 5.12
C ALA A 45 8.12 -8.48 3.90
N LEU A 46 7.66 -8.16 2.68
CA LEU A 46 8.39 -8.39 1.42
C LEU A 46 9.46 -7.32 1.14
N GLY A 47 9.62 -6.32 2.01
CA GLY A 47 10.69 -5.32 1.94
C GLY A 47 10.28 -3.98 1.33
N VAL A 48 8.98 -3.71 1.12
CA VAL A 48 8.54 -2.38 0.70
C VAL A 48 8.70 -1.40 1.87
N PRO A 49 9.45 -0.28 1.70
CA PRO A 49 9.74 0.66 2.78
C PRO A 49 8.56 1.62 3.01
N LEU A 50 7.51 1.12 3.68
CA LEU A 50 6.30 1.88 4.02
C LEU A 50 6.38 2.48 5.43
N TYR A 51 5.85 3.69 5.57
CA TYR A 51 5.69 4.38 6.84
C TYR A 51 4.24 4.82 6.99
N SER A 52 3.60 4.45 8.10
CA SER A 52 2.24 4.90 8.42
C SER A 52 2.26 6.18 9.25
N ASN A 53 1.58 7.23 8.79
CA ASN A 53 1.25 8.41 9.57
C ASN A 53 -0.16 8.26 10.15
N THR A 54 -0.31 8.37 11.47
CA THR A 54 -1.61 8.26 12.16
C THR A 54 -2.31 9.62 12.26
N GLY A 55 -3.66 9.61 12.32
CA GLY A 55 -4.47 10.82 12.51
C GLY A 55 -5.49 11.10 11.39
N LYS A 56 -6.24 12.20 11.50
CA LYS A 56 -7.32 12.60 10.57
C LYS A 56 -6.86 12.72 9.11
N ASN A 57 -5.62 13.14 8.91
CA ASN A 57 -4.96 13.24 7.60
C ASN A 57 -3.85 12.19 7.43
N GLY A 58 -3.93 11.10 8.20
CA GLY A 58 -2.99 10.00 8.14
C GLY A 58 -3.01 9.26 6.80
N GLY A 59 -1.99 8.45 6.58
CA GLY A 59 -1.77 7.74 5.32
C GLY A 59 -0.46 6.96 5.37
N TYR A 60 0.00 6.53 4.20
CA TYR A 60 1.22 5.79 4.00
C TYR A 60 2.18 6.60 3.14
N THR A 61 3.46 6.42 3.38
CA THR A 61 4.53 7.04 2.59
C THR A 61 5.61 6.02 2.29
N THR A 62 6.08 5.98 1.03
CA THR A 62 7.20 5.15 0.62
C THR A 62 8.49 5.95 0.50
N ILE A 63 9.59 5.41 1.02
CA ILE A 63 10.92 6.00 0.87
C ILE A 63 11.66 5.24 -0.23
N GLY A 64 11.77 5.84 -1.41
CA GLY A 64 12.55 5.27 -2.51
C GLY A 64 13.13 6.34 -3.43
N LYS A 65 14.32 6.12 -3.99
CA LYS A 65 14.85 6.95 -5.08
C LYS A 65 14.14 6.59 -6.37
N ARG A 66 13.58 7.59 -7.07
CA ARG A 66 13.43 7.47 -8.52
C ARG A 66 14.83 7.75 -9.05
N ASN A 67 15.56 6.70 -9.44
CA ASN A 67 16.72 6.88 -10.31
C ASN A 67 16.20 7.15 -11.71
#